data_AF-A0A0G1BAW7-F1
#
_entry.id   AF-A0A0G1BAW7-F1
#
_cell.length_a   1.000
_cell.length_b   1.000
_cell.length_c   1.000
_cell.angle_alpha   90.00
_cell.angle_beta   90.00
_cell.angle_gamma   90.00
#
_symmetry.space_group_name_H-M   'P 1'
#
loop_
_entity.id
_entity.type
_entity.pdbx_description
1 polymer ?
#
loop_
_entity_poly.entity_id
_entity_poly.type
_entity_poly.pdbx_seq_one_letter_code
_entity_poly.pdbx_strand_id
1 'polypeptide(L)'
;MAIKNKRIWHPAFKKYMKFIVNHPNYKGMPFLFKENGDIRWITSGKSEIGKARYDWWDKKRKANHPTGEKPCQICGKVMKLDYVYPNKKSGFSPGAMSNAPDRLDGFHSYNLCCRSKQDTGRHKSNMARYGEDRRAYENWSEGDWKAASWLMKEFQKHGVSPDHLGPISLGFSHRPKFRPLTRAANSARNNRMTFEDIKLLLGEEIAEPIVSTHSKHIWNLLKKRVRNDADALKLGKLMRENMHYVLSVFSYLAEKGYKDFLIKNFLHPEYANYSIRFEGFDPKTGNYTGKISTPGTKKQYSNNAKRYIRISLESLKQYSLKKNRNLKKWLTNEIEENLNIVVKDLESGNKKKALLKLFETFEIIAKRLSKKFN
;
A
#
# COMPACT_ATOMS: atom_id res chain seq x y z
N MET A 1 20.23 19.39 14.47
CA MET A 1 19.37 19.99 13.42
C MET A 1 20.19 20.08 12.15
N ALA A 2 19.72 19.55 11.02
CA ALA A 2 20.45 19.70 9.76
C ALA A 2 20.42 21.18 9.35
N ILE A 3 21.59 21.81 9.25
CA ILE A 3 21.74 23.16 8.73
C ILE A 3 21.13 23.16 7.33
N LYS A 4 19.99 23.83 7.15
CA LYS A 4 19.41 24.03 5.83
C LYS A 4 20.30 25.05 5.13
N ASN A 5 21.24 24.57 4.31
CA ASN A 5 21.96 25.43 3.39
C ASN A 5 20.95 26.28 2.61
N LYS A 6 21.17 27.60 2.60
CA LYS A 6 20.31 28.56 1.90
C LYS A 6 20.28 28.15 0.44
N ARG A 7 19.10 27.78 -0.05
CA ARG A 7 18.93 27.18 -1.37
C ARG A 7 19.10 28.25 -2.43
N ILE A 8 20.14 28.13 -3.26
CA ILE A 8 20.40 29.06 -4.35
C ILE A 8 19.63 28.60 -5.58
N TRP A 9 18.64 29.39 -6.00
CA TRP A 9 17.86 29.13 -7.20
C TRP A 9 18.56 29.63 -8.46
N HIS A 10 18.47 28.84 -9.53
CA HIS A 10 18.95 29.26 -10.86
C HIS A 10 18.22 30.55 -11.32
N PRO A 11 18.91 31.53 -11.95
CA PRO A 11 18.29 32.79 -12.40
C PRO A 11 17.05 32.60 -13.29
N ALA A 12 17.11 31.67 -14.25
CA ALA A 12 15.96 31.33 -15.10
C ALA A 12 14.73 30.88 -14.29
N PHE A 13 14.95 30.13 -13.20
CA PHE A 13 13.88 29.71 -12.31
C PHE A 13 13.33 30.87 -11.48
N LYS A 14 14.19 31.80 -11.02
CA LYS A 14 13.74 33.06 -10.38
C LYS A 14 12.84 33.89 -11.31
N LYS A 15 13.23 34.03 -12.57
CA LYS A 15 12.43 34.73 -13.60
C LYS A 15 11.07 34.04 -13.80
N TYR A 16 11.08 32.72 -13.91
CA TYR A 16 9.85 31.93 -14.04
C TYR A 16 8.92 32.07 -12.83
N MET A 17 9.46 32.06 -11.60
CA MET A 17 8.64 32.28 -10.40
C MET A 17 7.94 33.63 -10.43
N LYS A 18 8.65 34.71 -10.78
CA LYS A 18 8.06 36.05 -10.94
C LYS A 18 7.00 36.09 -12.03
N PHE A 19 7.22 35.40 -13.15
CA PHE A 19 6.24 35.29 -14.23
C PHE A 19 4.95 34.60 -13.76
N ILE A 20 5.07 33.43 -13.09
CA ILE A 20 3.91 32.65 -12.65
C ILE A 20 3.04 33.42 -11.66
N VAL A 21 3.63 34.06 -10.65
CA VAL A 21 2.84 34.78 -9.63
C VAL A 21 2.10 36.00 -10.17
N ASN A 22 2.58 36.58 -11.26
CA ASN A 22 1.95 37.74 -11.91
C ASN A 22 1.01 37.35 -13.06
N HIS A 23 0.93 36.06 -13.43
CA HIS A 23 0.11 35.63 -14.55
C HIS A 23 -1.39 35.62 -14.18
N PRO A 24 -2.31 36.07 -15.06
CA PRO A 24 -3.75 36.15 -14.78
C PRO A 24 -4.37 34.85 -14.25
N ASN A 25 -3.89 33.69 -14.72
CA ASN A 25 -4.33 32.37 -14.25
C ASN A 25 -4.21 32.21 -12.72
N TYR A 26 -3.26 32.88 -12.07
CA TYR A 26 -3.00 32.82 -10.63
C TYR A 26 -3.56 34.02 -9.85
N LYS A 27 -4.28 34.94 -10.51
CA LYS A 27 -4.95 36.06 -9.83
C LYS A 27 -5.95 35.56 -8.78
N GLY A 28 -5.91 36.18 -7.60
CA GLY A 28 -6.80 35.86 -6.48
C GLY A 28 -6.40 34.60 -5.68
N MET A 29 -5.18 34.10 -5.86
CA MET A 29 -4.72 32.92 -5.15
C MET A 29 -4.50 33.19 -3.64
N PRO A 30 -5.06 32.35 -2.73
CA PRO A 30 -4.90 32.54 -1.29
C PRO A 30 -3.44 32.46 -0.80
N PHE A 31 -3.04 33.46 0.00
CA PHE A 31 -1.77 33.52 0.73
C PHE A 31 -0.53 33.35 -0.16
N LEU A 32 -0.52 33.99 -1.33
CA LEU A 32 0.56 33.83 -2.32
C LEU A 32 1.93 34.29 -1.80
N PHE A 33 1.96 35.33 -0.96
CA PHE A 33 3.18 35.85 -0.36
C PHE A 33 3.24 35.53 1.14
N LYS A 34 4.46 35.55 1.69
CA LYS A 34 4.71 35.56 3.13
C LYS A 34 4.72 37.00 3.65
N GLU A 35 4.73 37.16 4.96
CA GLU A 35 4.84 38.47 5.63
C GLU A 35 6.09 39.25 5.19
N ASN A 36 7.20 38.53 4.93
CA ASN A 36 8.45 39.13 4.46
C ASN A 36 8.48 39.41 2.94
N GLY A 37 7.35 39.30 2.23
CA GLY A 37 7.25 39.55 0.79
C GLY A 37 7.72 38.40 -0.11
N ASP A 38 8.36 37.35 0.44
CA ASP A 38 8.75 36.18 -0.36
C ASP A 38 7.54 35.39 -0.85
N ILE A 39 7.66 34.78 -2.03
CA ILE A 39 6.62 33.90 -2.56
C ILE A 39 6.49 32.64 -1.69
N ARG A 40 5.26 32.34 -1.26
CA ARG A 40 4.91 31.17 -0.45
C ARG A 40 4.59 29.97 -1.35
N TRP A 41 5.62 29.29 -1.85
CA TRP A 41 5.45 28.11 -2.71
C TRP A 41 4.93 26.84 -2.01
N ILE A 42 5.28 26.66 -0.73
CA ILE A 42 4.98 25.43 0.01
C ILE A 42 4.06 25.75 1.19
N THR A 43 2.98 24.99 1.29
CA THR A 43 2.11 24.94 2.46
C THR A 43 1.72 23.49 2.75
N SER A 44 1.37 23.17 3.99
CA SER A 44 0.83 21.86 4.35
C SER A 44 -0.62 21.77 3.89
N GLY A 45 -1.01 20.73 3.15
CA GLY A 45 -2.40 20.54 2.71
C GLY A 45 -3.42 20.45 3.84
N LYS A 46 -2.98 20.07 5.06
CA LYS A 46 -3.85 20.04 6.25
C LYS A 46 -4.01 21.39 6.95
N SER A 47 -3.13 22.36 6.65
CA SER A 47 -3.24 23.72 7.20
C SER A 47 -4.42 24.46 6.59
N GLU A 48 -4.90 25.48 7.28
CA GLU A 48 -5.94 26.39 6.76
C GLU A 48 -5.57 26.99 5.40
N ILE A 49 -4.32 27.46 5.26
CA ILE A 49 -3.76 27.95 3.99
C ILE A 49 -3.81 26.87 2.90
N GLY A 50 -3.49 25.62 3.27
CA GLY A 50 -3.53 24.48 2.35
C GLY A 50 -4.94 24.17 1.86
N LYS A 51 -5.93 24.15 2.77
CA LYS A 51 -7.34 23.93 2.44
C LYS A 51 -7.89 25.06 1.56
N ALA A 52 -7.64 26.32 1.91
CA ALA A 52 -8.07 27.46 1.10
C ALA A 52 -7.50 27.42 -0.33
N ARG A 53 -6.23 27.02 -0.48
CA ARG A 53 -5.61 26.80 -1.81
C ARG A 53 -6.20 25.62 -2.55
N TYR A 54 -6.57 24.55 -1.86
CA TYR A 54 -7.24 23.39 -2.44
C TYR A 54 -8.58 23.81 -3.06
N ASP A 55 -9.42 24.52 -2.30
CA ASP A 55 -10.72 24.99 -2.74
C ASP A 55 -10.62 25.99 -3.91
N TRP A 56 -9.61 26.87 -3.89
CA TRP A 56 -9.33 27.78 -4.99
C TRP A 56 -8.94 27.03 -6.28
N TRP A 57 -8.04 26.04 -6.16
CA TRP A 57 -7.61 25.22 -7.30
C TRP A 57 -8.75 24.36 -7.86
N ASP A 58 -9.61 23.84 -6.99
CA ASP A 58 -10.77 23.04 -7.37
C ASP A 58 -11.69 23.83 -8.33
N LYS A 59 -11.95 25.10 -7.98
CA LYS A 59 -12.72 26.03 -8.83
C LYS A 59 -12.00 26.39 -10.14
N LYS A 60 -10.66 26.32 -10.18
CA LYS A 60 -9.80 26.70 -11.30
C LYS A 60 -9.33 25.54 -12.17
N ARG A 61 -9.77 24.30 -11.96
CA ARG A 61 -9.29 23.08 -12.66
C ARG A 61 -9.24 23.16 -14.20
N LYS A 62 -10.01 24.07 -14.82
CA LYS A 62 -10.01 24.31 -16.28
C LYS A 62 -8.88 25.23 -16.79
N ALA A 63 -8.08 25.84 -15.91
CA ALA A 63 -7.00 26.73 -16.30
C ALA A 63 -5.69 25.95 -16.58
N ASN A 64 -5.18 26.03 -17.81
CA ASN A 64 -3.93 25.40 -18.21
C ASN A 64 -2.70 26.13 -17.60
N HIS A 65 -1.59 25.39 -17.45
CA HIS A 65 -0.30 26.01 -17.15
C HIS A 65 0.06 27.00 -18.27
N PRO A 66 0.48 28.25 -17.97
CA PRO A 66 0.64 29.29 -18.98
C PRO A 66 1.55 28.94 -20.18
N THR A 67 2.52 28.05 -19.99
CA THR A 67 3.51 27.71 -21.03
C THR A 67 3.62 26.21 -21.33
N GLY A 68 2.96 25.35 -20.55
CA GLY A 68 3.19 23.88 -20.63
C GLY A 68 4.60 23.40 -20.24
N GLU A 69 5.54 24.29 -19.89
CA GLU A 69 6.93 23.95 -19.59
C GLU A 69 7.51 24.78 -18.44
N LYS A 70 8.57 24.32 -17.79
CA LYS A 70 9.23 25.12 -16.74
C LYS A 70 10.74 24.87 -16.60
N PRO A 71 11.52 25.89 -16.21
CA PRO A 71 12.94 25.72 -15.90
C PRO A 71 13.16 24.93 -14.61
N CYS A 72 14.28 24.19 -14.57
CA CYS A 72 14.73 23.50 -13.36
C CYS A 72 15.25 24.49 -12.33
N GLN A 73 14.86 24.33 -11.06
CA GLN A 73 15.33 25.20 -9.97
C GLN A 73 16.84 25.12 -9.69
N ILE A 74 17.51 24.07 -10.14
CA ILE A 74 18.95 23.84 -9.91
C ILE A 74 19.77 24.23 -11.13
N CYS A 75 19.46 23.68 -12.31
CA CYS A 75 20.28 23.88 -13.51
C CYS A 75 19.63 24.75 -14.59
N GLY A 76 18.43 25.30 -14.35
CA GLY A 76 17.74 26.15 -15.33
C GLY A 76 17.12 25.44 -16.52
N LYS A 77 17.51 24.19 -16.84
CA LYS A 77 17.00 23.44 -17.99
C LYS A 77 15.47 23.40 -18.03
N VAL A 78 14.89 23.93 -19.10
CA VAL A 78 13.44 23.93 -19.36
C VAL A 78 13.00 22.53 -19.80
N MET A 79 11.91 22.05 -19.21
CA MET A 79 11.32 20.75 -19.57
C MET A 79 9.79 20.84 -19.61
N LYS A 80 9.18 20.06 -20.51
CA LYS A 80 7.72 19.98 -20.66
C LYS A 80 7.07 19.31 -19.44
N LEU A 81 5.87 19.79 -19.11
CA LEU A 81 4.98 19.20 -18.12
C LEU A 81 4.23 17.98 -18.69
N ASP A 82 4.16 17.86 -20.02
CA ASP A 82 3.49 16.76 -20.72
C ASP A 82 4.38 15.52 -20.87
N TYR A 83 3.73 14.37 -21.11
CA TYR A 83 4.36 13.07 -21.29
C TYR A 83 5.04 12.93 -22.66
N VAL A 84 6.18 13.59 -22.83
CA VAL A 84 6.95 13.55 -24.10
C VAL A 84 8.33 12.93 -23.96
N TYR A 85 8.83 12.69 -22.75
CA TYR A 85 10.18 12.19 -22.54
C TYR A 85 10.19 10.67 -22.44
N PRO A 86 10.89 9.95 -23.33
CA PRO A 86 10.92 8.50 -23.33
C PRO A 86 11.32 7.92 -21.98
N ASN A 87 10.59 6.91 -21.53
CA ASN A 87 10.88 6.17 -20.32
C ASN A 87 10.85 4.68 -20.62
N LYS A 88 11.91 3.96 -20.23
CA LYS A 88 12.04 2.50 -20.34
C LYS A 88 10.86 1.71 -19.74
N LYS A 89 10.05 2.31 -18.86
CA LYS A 89 8.95 1.64 -18.15
C LYS A 89 7.54 1.98 -18.63
N SER A 90 7.30 3.16 -19.22
CA SER A 90 5.93 3.69 -19.44
C SER A 90 5.73 4.33 -20.81
N GLY A 91 6.64 4.10 -21.76
CA GLY A 91 6.67 4.79 -23.05
C GLY A 91 7.20 6.21 -22.89
N PHE A 92 6.42 7.08 -22.26
CA PHE A 92 6.77 8.48 -22.01
C PHE A 92 6.58 8.88 -20.54
N SER A 93 7.16 10.03 -20.17
CA SER A 93 7.11 10.64 -18.85
C SER A 93 7.20 12.16 -18.98
N PRO A 94 6.66 12.93 -18.01
CA PRO A 94 6.86 14.37 -17.99
C PRO A 94 8.28 14.72 -17.54
N GLY A 95 8.84 15.78 -18.13
CA GLY A 95 10.18 16.25 -17.80
C GLY A 95 10.19 17.17 -16.59
N ALA A 96 9.06 17.83 -16.34
CA ALA A 96 8.80 18.62 -15.15
C ALA A 96 7.50 18.11 -14.50
N MET A 97 7.50 17.84 -13.19
CA MET A 97 6.29 17.37 -12.50
C MET A 97 5.48 18.57 -12.03
N SER A 98 4.18 18.61 -12.35
CA SER A 98 3.23 19.52 -11.71
C SER A 98 2.19 18.78 -10.86
N ASN A 99 2.22 18.94 -9.53
CA ASN A 99 1.29 18.30 -8.58
C ASN A 99 0.49 19.34 -7.77
N ALA A 100 -0.24 20.23 -8.46
CA ALA A 100 -1.26 21.07 -7.83
C ALA A 100 -2.52 20.23 -7.51
N PRO A 101 -3.26 20.48 -6.40
CA PRO A 101 -3.14 21.56 -5.40
C PRO A 101 -2.31 21.21 -4.16
N ASP A 102 -2.00 19.93 -3.91
CA ASP A 102 -1.32 19.46 -2.68
C ASP A 102 0.00 20.19 -2.40
N ARG A 103 0.63 20.66 -3.48
CA ARG A 103 1.72 21.63 -3.43
C ARG A 103 1.56 22.58 -4.61
N LEU A 104 1.66 23.89 -4.41
CA LEU A 104 2.00 24.79 -5.54
C LEU A 104 3.39 24.47 -6.13
N ASP A 105 4.13 23.55 -5.50
CA ASP A 105 5.33 22.86 -6.00
C ASP A 105 5.15 22.18 -7.36
N GLY A 106 3.94 22.14 -7.92
CA GLY A 106 3.82 21.74 -9.31
C GLY A 106 4.64 22.60 -10.29
N PHE A 107 4.87 23.85 -9.89
CA PHE A 107 5.73 24.78 -10.63
C PHE A 107 7.09 24.98 -9.93
N HIS A 108 7.21 24.56 -8.67
CA HIS A 108 8.42 24.70 -7.86
C HIS A 108 9.21 23.37 -7.63
N SER A 109 8.88 22.33 -8.39
CA SER A 109 9.51 21.01 -8.29
C SER A 109 10.87 20.92 -9.00
N TYR A 110 11.68 19.91 -8.65
CA TYR A 110 12.83 19.54 -9.47
C TYR A 110 12.37 18.91 -10.79
N ASN A 111 12.97 19.37 -11.89
CA ASN A 111 12.81 18.70 -13.18
C ASN A 111 13.55 17.35 -13.18
N LEU A 112 13.19 16.48 -14.12
CA LEU A 112 13.74 15.14 -14.30
C LEU A 112 15.28 15.14 -14.33
N CYS A 113 15.89 16.19 -14.88
CA CYS A 113 17.34 16.38 -14.96
C CYS A 113 18.06 16.41 -13.59
N CYS A 114 17.42 16.91 -12.53
CA CYS A 114 18.05 17.07 -11.21
C CYS A 114 17.31 16.32 -10.09
N ARG A 115 16.08 15.87 -10.32
CA ARG A 115 15.20 15.31 -9.29
C ARG A 115 15.81 14.14 -8.54
N SER A 116 16.38 13.16 -9.23
CA SER A 116 16.94 11.96 -8.59
C SER A 116 18.12 12.25 -7.66
N LYS A 117 18.81 13.38 -7.86
CA LYS A 117 19.97 13.81 -7.07
C LYS A 117 19.58 14.78 -5.95
N GLN A 118 18.55 15.59 -6.16
CA GLN A 118 18.26 16.75 -5.31
C GLN A 118 16.99 16.57 -4.45
N ASP A 119 16.04 15.75 -4.91
CA ASP A 119 14.90 15.32 -4.09
C ASP A 119 15.34 14.14 -3.25
N THR A 120 15.69 14.41 -1.98
CA THR A 120 16.16 13.37 -1.04
C THR A 120 15.12 12.26 -0.88
N GLY A 121 13.82 12.56 -1.01
CA GLY A 121 12.76 11.55 -1.00
C GLY A 121 12.77 10.63 -2.22
N ARG A 122 13.43 11.02 -3.31
CA ARG A 122 13.56 10.28 -4.59
C ARG A 122 14.96 9.73 -4.84
N HIS A 123 15.90 9.87 -3.89
CA HIS A 123 17.18 9.18 -3.97
C HIS A 123 16.96 7.67 -4.12
N LYS A 124 17.78 6.99 -4.92
CA LYS A 124 17.62 5.55 -5.21
C LYS A 124 17.53 4.71 -3.93
N SER A 125 18.39 5.01 -2.95
CA SER A 125 18.42 4.36 -1.63
C SER A 125 17.12 4.56 -0.83
N ASN A 126 16.52 5.75 -0.90
CA ASN A 126 15.25 6.05 -0.24
C ASN A 126 14.05 5.44 -0.97
N MET A 127 14.06 5.46 -2.31
CA MET A 127 13.04 4.78 -3.12
C MET A 127 13.03 3.26 -2.87
N ALA A 128 14.19 2.63 -2.70
CA ALA A 128 14.31 1.21 -2.35
C ALA A 128 13.71 0.87 -0.97
N ARG A 129 13.63 1.85 -0.05
CA ARG A 129 12.99 1.67 1.26
C ARG A 129 11.47 1.64 1.20
N TYR A 130 10.85 2.14 0.13
CA TYR A 130 9.41 2.10 -0.08
C TYR A 130 8.88 0.76 -0.64
N GLY A 131 9.75 -0.24 -0.81
CA GLY A 131 9.43 -1.54 -1.41
C GLY A 131 8.80 -2.57 -0.47
N GLU A 132 8.17 -2.16 0.63
CA GLU A 132 7.36 -3.08 1.43
C GLU A 132 5.99 -3.27 0.75
N ASP A 133 5.54 -4.52 0.65
CA ASP A 133 4.31 -4.85 -0.05
C ASP A 133 3.09 -4.40 0.76
N ARG A 134 2.54 -3.25 0.38
CA ARG A 134 1.39 -2.64 1.06
C ARG A 134 0.15 -3.54 1.07
N ARG A 135 0.07 -4.51 0.16
CA ARG A 135 -1.07 -5.44 0.10
C ARG A 135 -1.20 -6.25 1.38
N ALA A 136 -0.10 -6.54 2.08
CA ALA A 136 -0.17 -7.21 3.36
C ALA A 136 -0.90 -6.36 4.41
N TYR A 137 -0.69 -5.05 4.37
CA TYR A 137 -1.28 -4.09 5.31
C TYR A 137 -2.76 -3.90 4.97
N GLU A 138 -3.04 -3.69 3.69
CA GLU A 138 -4.37 -3.39 3.18
C GLU A 138 -5.33 -4.58 3.29
N ASN A 139 -4.82 -5.81 3.16
CA ASN A 139 -5.59 -7.05 3.30
C ASN A 139 -5.44 -7.71 4.67
N TRP A 140 -4.80 -7.06 5.66
CA TRP A 140 -4.65 -7.64 7.00
C TRP A 140 -4.10 -9.07 6.96
N SER A 141 -3.08 -9.26 6.12
CA SER A 141 -2.45 -10.56 5.89
C SER A 141 -1.43 -10.80 7.00
N GLU A 142 -1.54 -11.98 7.62
CA GLU A 142 -0.59 -12.45 8.62
C GLU A 142 0.70 -12.98 7.96
N GLY A 143 1.62 -13.48 8.78
CA GLY A 143 2.96 -13.89 8.36
C GLY A 143 3.98 -12.78 8.59
N ASP A 144 5.26 -13.17 8.59
CA ASP A 144 6.40 -12.27 8.80
C ASP A 144 6.59 -11.35 7.58
N TRP A 145 5.70 -10.36 7.45
CA TRP A 145 5.67 -9.39 6.36
C TRP A 145 6.97 -8.61 6.24
N LYS A 146 7.73 -8.51 7.34
CA LYS A 146 9.04 -7.86 7.35
C LYS A 146 10.04 -8.74 6.61
N ALA A 147 10.19 -10.00 7.01
CA ALA A 147 11.05 -10.94 6.33
C ALA A 147 10.67 -11.09 4.86
N ALA A 148 9.38 -11.18 4.56
CA ALA A 148 8.89 -11.29 3.20
C ALA A 148 9.31 -10.08 2.34
N SER A 149 9.11 -8.85 2.85
CA SER A 149 9.54 -7.63 2.16
C SER A 149 11.06 -7.54 1.97
N TRP A 150 11.85 -8.10 2.89
CA TRP A 150 13.31 -8.17 2.75
C TRP A 150 13.76 -9.23 1.74
N LEU A 151 13.11 -10.40 1.72
CA LEU A 151 13.40 -11.43 0.73
C LEU A 151 13.05 -10.94 -0.68
N MET A 152 11.92 -10.24 -0.83
CA MET A 152 11.57 -9.60 -2.11
C MET A 152 12.65 -8.64 -2.60
N LYS A 153 13.30 -7.89 -1.69
CA LYS A 153 14.43 -7.02 -2.05
C LYS A 153 15.65 -7.83 -2.45
N GLU A 154 15.87 -8.99 -1.84
CA GLU A 154 16.95 -9.89 -2.23
C GLU A 154 16.78 -10.37 -3.67
N PHE A 155 15.61 -10.89 -4.04
CA PHE A 155 15.29 -11.22 -5.44
C PHE A 155 15.55 -10.05 -6.41
N GLN A 156 15.13 -8.84 -6.03
CA GLN A 156 15.29 -7.64 -6.87
C GLN A 156 16.75 -7.28 -7.13
N LYS A 157 17.68 -7.56 -6.19
CA LYS A 157 19.12 -7.35 -6.41
C LYS A 157 19.66 -8.23 -7.55
N HIS A 158 19.07 -9.42 -7.72
CA HIS A 158 19.42 -10.36 -8.78
C HIS A 158 18.56 -10.20 -10.05
N GLY A 159 17.75 -9.13 -10.14
CA GLY A 159 16.89 -8.89 -11.31
C GLY A 159 15.69 -9.84 -11.42
N VAL A 160 15.41 -10.63 -10.38
CA VAL A 160 14.31 -11.61 -10.34
C VAL A 160 13.07 -10.97 -9.71
N SER A 161 11.90 -11.29 -10.24
CA SER A 161 10.61 -10.81 -9.73
C SER A 161 9.99 -11.86 -8.79
N PRO A 162 9.88 -11.60 -7.48
CA PRO A 162 9.28 -12.52 -6.53
C PRO A 162 7.76 -12.57 -6.72
N ASP A 163 7.23 -13.75 -6.99
CA ASP A 163 5.80 -14.01 -7.11
C ASP A 163 5.25 -14.68 -5.84
N HIS A 164 4.07 -14.25 -5.41
CA HIS A 164 3.38 -14.85 -4.28
C HIS A 164 2.60 -16.06 -4.79
N LEU A 165 3.05 -17.27 -4.44
CA LEU A 165 2.38 -18.51 -4.85
C LEU A 165 0.90 -18.52 -4.42
N GLY A 166 0.64 -18.13 -3.17
CA GLY A 166 -0.70 -17.79 -2.67
C GLY A 166 -0.88 -16.27 -2.67
N PRO A 167 -1.74 -15.69 -3.52
CA PRO A 167 -1.88 -14.24 -3.59
C PRO A 167 -2.47 -13.64 -2.31
N ILE A 168 -1.82 -12.61 -1.75
CA ILE A 168 -2.28 -11.90 -0.53
C ILE A 168 -3.74 -11.44 -0.63
N SER A 169 -4.16 -10.97 -1.82
CA SER A 169 -5.53 -10.49 -2.05
C SER A 169 -6.61 -11.58 -1.93
N LEU A 170 -6.22 -12.85 -1.79
CA LEU A 170 -7.10 -14.00 -1.59
C LEU A 170 -7.06 -14.50 -0.14
N GLY A 171 -6.38 -13.79 0.78
CA GLY A 171 -6.28 -14.18 2.19
C GLY A 171 -5.09 -15.07 2.55
N PHE A 172 -4.16 -15.29 1.61
CA PHE A 172 -2.89 -15.96 1.93
C PHE A 172 -1.98 -15.06 2.77
N SER A 173 -1.15 -15.69 3.61
CA SER A 173 -0.20 -15.01 4.48
C SER A 173 1.02 -14.50 3.71
N HIS A 174 1.52 -13.32 4.06
CA HIS A 174 2.72 -12.71 3.48
C HIS A 174 3.99 -13.29 4.12
N ARG A 175 4.39 -14.47 3.66
CA ARG A 175 5.54 -15.24 4.14
C ARG A 175 6.81 -14.93 3.33
N PRO A 176 8.02 -15.11 3.90
CA PRO A 176 9.28 -15.04 3.17
C PRO A 176 9.49 -16.27 2.27
N LYS A 177 8.54 -16.52 1.37
CA LYS A 177 8.61 -17.61 0.40
C LYS A 177 7.96 -17.17 -0.90
N PHE A 178 8.72 -17.21 -1.98
CA PHE A 178 8.31 -16.69 -3.27
C PHE A 178 8.74 -17.62 -4.39
N ARG A 179 7.95 -17.64 -5.45
CA ARG A 179 8.36 -18.24 -6.71
C ARG A 179 9.18 -17.22 -7.51
N PRO A 180 10.40 -17.55 -7.95
CA PRO A 180 11.16 -16.69 -8.85
C PRO A 180 10.50 -16.65 -10.23
N LEU A 181 10.21 -15.44 -10.73
CA LEU A 181 9.71 -15.23 -12.08
C LEU A 181 10.42 -14.05 -12.77
N THR A 182 10.25 -13.95 -14.08
CA THR A 182 10.50 -12.69 -14.79
C THR A 182 9.40 -11.68 -14.46
N ARG A 183 9.69 -10.39 -14.63
CA ARG A 183 8.70 -9.32 -14.40
C ARG A 183 7.47 -9.44 -15.32
N ALA A 184 7.68 -9.86 -16.57
CA ALA A 184 6.60 -10.07 -17.53
C ALA A 184 5.70 -11.24 -17.11
N ALA A 185 6.29 -12.37 -16.73
CA ALA A 185 5.54 -13.53 -16.26
C ALA A 185 4.75 -13.23 -14.97
N ASN A 186 5.37 -12.56 -14.00
CA ASN A 186 4.72 -12.17 -12.75
C ASN A 186 3.52 -11.22 -13.02
N SER A 187 3.71 -10.23 -13.90
CA SER A 187 2.61 -9.33 -14.31
C SER A 187 1.45 -10.06 -15.01
N ALA A 188 1.74 -11.07 -15.82
CA ALA A 188 0.72 -11.83 -16.55
C ALA A 188 -0.16 -12.69 -15.63
N ARG A 189 0.39 -13.19 -14.51
CA ARG A 189 -0.34 -14.03 -13.55
C ARG A 189 -1.30 -13.24 -12.66
N ASN A 190 -0.91 -12.04 -12.23
CA ASN A 190 -1.67 -11.20 -11.31
C ASN A 190 -2.07 -11.99 -10.03
N ASN A 191 -3.37 -12.25 -9.81
CA ASN A 191 -3.86 -13.02 -8.66
C ASN A 191 -4.45 -14.38 -9.05
N ARG A 192 -4.18 -14.85 -10.28
CA ARG A 192 -4.70 -16.11 -10.80
C ARG A 192 -3.90 -17.28 -10.22
N MET A 193 -4.60 -18.21 -9.59
CA MET A 193 -4.03 -19.48 -9.14
C MET A 193 -4.32 -20.56 -10.20
N THR A 194 -3.32 -21.39 -10.49
CA THR A 194 -3.45 -22.61 -11.30
C THR A 194 -3.60 -23.82 -10.40
N PHE A 195 -4.00 -24.96 -10.96
CA PHE A 195 -4.05 -26.23 -10.23
C PHE A 195 -2.69 -26.64 -9.69
N GLU A 196 -1.62 -26.37 -10.45
CA GLU A 196 -0.25 -26.61 -10.00
C GLU A 196 0.11 -25.73 -8.79
N ASP A 197 -0.33 -24.47 -8.75
CA ASP A 197 -0.14 -23.64 -7.57
C ASP A 197 -0.81 -24.24 -6.34
N ILE A 198 -2.01 -24.80 -6.50
CA ILE A 198 -2.74 -25.44 -5.40
C ILE A 198 -1.97 -26.65 -4.87
N LYS A 199 -1.39 -27.48 -5.74
CA LYS A 199 -0.56 -28.63 -5.31
C LYS A 199 0.66 -28.18 -4.52
N LEU A 200 1.38 -27.18 -5.03
CA LEU A 200 2.54 -26.61 -4.34
C LEU A 200 2.15 -26.04 -2.97
N LEU A 201 1.06 -25.27 -2.90
CA LEU A 201 0.53 -24.72 -1.66
C LEU A 201 0.16 -25.82 -0.65
N LEU A 202 -0.50 -26.89 -1.09
CA LEU A 202 -0.82 -28.03 -0.22
C LEU A 202 0.43 -28.70 0.35
N GLY A 203 1.51 -28.82 -0.44
CA GLY A 203 2.79 -29.31 0.04
C GLY A 203 3.43 -28.39 1.08
N GLU A 204 3.35 -27.07 0.88
CA GLU A 204 3.86 -26.09 1.85
C GLU A 204 3.07 -26.05 3.16
N GLU A 205 1.75 -26.28 3.09
CA GLU A 205 0.84 -26.25 4.24
C GLU A 205 1.17 -27.30 5.29
N ILE A 206 1.85 -28.39 4.90
CA ILE A 206 2.32 -29.43 5.83
C ILE A 206 3.33 -28.85 6.82
N ALA A 207 4.21 -27.97 6.35
CA ALA A 207 5.29 -27.40 7.17
C ALA A 207 4.86 -26.18 7.97
N GLU A 208 4.01 -25.32 7.39
CA GLU A 208 3.56 -24.10 8.06
C GLU A 208 2.20 -23.59 7.53
N PRO A 209 1.43 -22.82 8.32
CA PRO A 209 0.20 -22.19 7.84
C PRO A 209 0.44 -21.23 6.67
N ILE A 210 -0.23 -21.47 5.55
CA ILE A 210 -0.08 -20.66 4.33
C ILE A 210 -1.17 -19.59 4.16
N VAL A 211 -2.31 -19.76 4.83
CA VAL A 211 -3.47 -18.86 4.79
C VAL A 211 -3.59 -18.14 6.13
N SER A 212 -3.92 -16.85 6.09
CA SER A 212 -4.20 -16.10 7.31
C SER A 212 -5.42 -16.71 8.02
N THR A 213 -5.39 -16.73 9.35
CA THR A 213 -6.36 -17.35 10.24
C THR A 213 -7.80 -16.95 9.90
N HIS A 214 -8.03 -15.67 9.58
CA HIS A 214 -9.33 -15.12 9.17
C HIS A 214 -9.89 -15.70 7.86
N SER A 215 -9.05 -16.27 7.00
CA SER A 215 -9.43 -16.87 5.71
C SER A 215 -9.18 -18.39 5.66
N LYS A 216 -8.70 -18.99 6.75
CA LYS A 216 -8.34 -20.41 6.81
C LYS A 216 -9.53 -21.34 6.56
N HIS A 217 -10.73 -20.98 7.04
CA HIS A 217 -11.92 -21.81 6.91
C HIS A 217 -12.33 -22.05 5.44
N ILE A 218 -12.34 -21.01 4.60
CA ILE A 218 -12.73 -21.16 3.18
C ILE A 218 -11.71 -22.01 2.41
N TRP A 219 -10.42 -21.84 2.72
CA TRP A 219 -9.36 -22.68 2.15
C TRP A 219 -9.55 -24.14 2.53
N ASN A 220 -9.74 -24.44 3.81
CA ASN A 220 -9.89 -25.81 4.29
C ASN A 220 -11.11 -26.53 3.70
N LEU A 221 -12.24 -25.83 3.53
CA LEU A 221 -13.45 -26.39 2.94
C LEU A 221 -13.28 -26.76 1.46
N LEU A 222 -12.40 -26.07 0.73
CA LEU A 222 -12.39 -26.14 -0.74
C LEU A 222 -11.08 -26.68 -1.34
N LYS A 223 -9.94 -26.59 -0.65
CA LYS A 223 -8.62 -26.94 -1.19
C LYS A 223 -8.56 -28.37 -1.74
N LYS A 224 -9.23 -29.32 -1.07
CA LYS A 224 -9.31 -30.74 -1.48
C LYS A 224 -10.33 -31.00 -2.59
N ARG A 225 -11.10 -30.00 -3.02
CA ARG A 225 -12.12 -30.12 -4.08
C ARG A 225 -11.61 -29.65 -5.45
N VAL A 226 -10.44 -29.02 -5.50
CA VAL A 226 -9.83 -28.56 -6.76
C VAL A 226 -9.26 -29.75 -7.53
N ARG A 227 -9.61 -29.88 -8.81
CA ARG A 227 -9.11 -30.93 -9.71
C ARG A 227 -8.43 -30.41 -10.97
N ASN A 228 -8.68 -29.15 -11.34
CA ASN A 228 -8.16 -28.53 -12.55
C ASN A 228 -8.07 -26.99 -12.41
N ASP A 229 -7.60 -26.31 -13.46
CA ASP A 229 -7.44 -24.85 -13.47
C ASP A 229 -8.77 -24.07 -13.37
N ALA A 230 -9.88 -24.64 -13.84
CA ALA A 230 -11.19 -24.01 -13.72
C ALA A 230 -11.64 -24.00 -12.25
N ASP A 231 -11.43 -25.10 -11.52
CA ASP A 231 -11.68 -25.18 -10.09
C ASP A 231 -10.75 -24.24 -9.31
N ALA A 232 -9.47 -24.15 -9.69
CA ALA A 232 -8.51 -23.25 -9.04
C ALA A 232 -8.94 -21.78 -9.21
N LEU A 233 -9.44 -21.42 -10.40
CA LEU A 233 -10.02 -20.11 -10.66
C LEU A 233 -11.29 -19.87 -9.84
N LYS A 234 -12.17 -20.87 -9.73
CA LYS A 234 -13.40 -20.80 -8.90
C LYS A 234 -13.06 -20.60 -7.43
N LEU A 235 -12.10 -21.36 -6.90
CA LEU A 235 -11.57 -21.21 -5.55
C LEU A 235 -11.02 -19.80 -5.34
N GLY A 236 -10.18 -19.31 -6.26
CA GLY A 236 -9.62 -17.96 -6.16
C GLY A 236 -10.69 -16.86 -6.13
N LYS A 237 -11.78 -17.00 -6.89
CA LYS A 237 -12.93 -16.07 -6.83
C LYS A 237 -13.62 -16.10 -5.47
N LEU A 238 -13.87 -17.28 -4.91
CA LEU A 238 -14.51 -17.41 -3.59
C LEU A 238 -13.63 -16.94 -2.45
N MET A 239 -12.32 -17.21 -2.51
CA MET A 239 -11.36 -16.69 -1.54
C MET A 239 -11.26 -15.17 -1.59
N ARG A 240 -11.31 -14.57 -2.78
CA ARG A 240 -11.41 -13.10 -2.92
C ARG A 240 -12.68 -12.54 -2.30
N GLU A 241 -13.82 -13.19 -2.54
CA GLU A 241 -15.10 -12.80 -1.94
C GLU A 241 -15.05 -12.93 -0.40
N ASN A 242 -14.48 -14.02 0.12
CA ASN A 242 -14.26 -14.24 1.55
C ASN A 242 -13.40 -13.12 2.16
N MET A 243 -12.26 -12.81 1.54
CA MET A 243 -11.37 -11.72 1.98
C MET A 243 -12.13 -10.38 2.05
N HIS A 244 -13.02 -10.12 1.09
CA HIS A 244 -13.85 -8.92 1.11
C HIS A 244 -14.85 -8.89 2.27
N TYR A 245 -15.40 -10.04 2.68
CA TYR A 245 -16.30 -10.13 3.82
C TYR A 245 -15.55 -10.02 5.14
N VAL A 246 -14.37 -10.63 5.26
CA VAL A 246 -13.47 -10.45 6.41
C VAL A 246 -13.11 -8.98 6.61
N LEU A 247 -12.72 -8.25 5.55
CA LEU A 247 -12.42 -6.82 5.67
C LEU A 247 -13.65 -5.99 6.07
N SER A 248 -14.85 -6.44 5.70
CA SER A 248 -16.10 -5.78 6.12
C SER A 248 -16.37 -6.00 7.62
N VAL A 249 -16.11 -7.21 8.12
CA VAL A 249 -16.16 -7.52 9.57
C VAL A 249 -15.13 -6.71 10.35
N PHE A 250 -13.89 -6.62 9.86
CA PHE A 250 -12.87 -5.77 10.49
C PHE A 250 -13.25 -4.30 10.49
N SER A 251 -13.84 -3.79 9.39
CA SER A 251 -14.35 -2.42 9.34
C SER A 251 -15.45 -2.20 10.37
N TYR A 252 -16.41 -3.12 10.49
CA TYR A 252 -17.50 -3.06 11.48
C TYR A 252 -16.97 -2.95 12.91
N LEU A 253 -16.03 -3.82 13.30
CA LEU A 253 -15.42 -3.79 14.63
C LEU A 253 -14.58 -2.52 14.87
N ALA A 254 -13.86 -2.06 13.84
CA ALA A 254 -13.08 -0.82 13.92
C ALA A 254 -13.97 0.43 14.10
N GLU A 255 -15.13 0.46 13.45
CA GLU A 255 -16.12 1.54 13.58
C GLU A 255 -16.77 1.56 14.96
N LYS A 256 -16.95 0.40 15.59
CA LYS A 256 -17.39 0.26 16.99
C LYS A 256 -16.30 0.52 18.04
N GLY A 257 -15.10 0.94 17.63
CA GLY A 257 -14.02 1.32 18.54
C GLY A 257 -13.01 0.21 18.87
N TYR A 258 -13.18 -1.00 18.34
CA TYR A 258 -12.33 -2.16 18.69
C TYR A 258 -11.07 -2.33 17.82
N LYS A 259 -10.43 -1.21 17.45
CA LYS A 259 -9.23 -1.21 16.59
C LYS A 259 -8.06 -1.92 17.26
N ASP A 260 -7.84 -1.70 18.56
CA ASP A 260 -6.72 -2.32 19.29
C ASP A 260 -6.87 -3.83 19.40
N PHE A 261 -8.11 -4.32 19.51
CA PHE A 261 -8.39 -5.76 19.45
C PHE A 261 -7.98 -6.35 18.10
N LEU A 262 -8.31 -5.68 16.98
CA LEU A 262 -7.90 -6.13 15.65
C LEU A 262 -6.38 -6.08 15.45
N ILE A 263 -5.74 -4.98 15.86
CA ILE A 263 -4.29 -4.79 15.74
C ILE A 263 -3.54 -5.90 16.48
N LYS A 264 -3.95 -6.19 17.72
CA LYS A 264 -3.29 -7.18 18.57
C LYS A 264 -3.38 -8.61 18.00
N ASN A 265 -4.50 -8.96 17.37
CA ASN A 265 -4.76 -10.35 16.99
C ASN A 265 -4.43 -10.69 15.53
N PHE A 266 -4.36 -9.69 14.62
CA PHE A 266 -4.23 -9.98 13.18
C PHE A 266 -3.12 -9.19 12.46
N LEU A 267 -2.57 -8.15 13.08
CA LEU A 267 -1.76 -7.16 12.36
C LEU A 267 -0.25 -7.31 12.56
N HIS A 268 0.19 -7.89 13.67
CA HIS A 268 1.59 -8.17 13.99
C HIS A 268 2.59 -7.02 13.69
N PRO A 269 2.38 -5.80 14.22
CA PRO A 269 3.29 -4.68 14.01
C PRO A 269 4.70 -4.91 14.61
N GLU A 270 4.85 -5.87 15.52
CA GLU A 270 6.12 -6.24 16.16
C GLU A 270 7.18 -6.73 15.18
N TYR A 271 6.82 -7.30 14.02
CA TYR A 271 7.79 -7.65 12.98
C TYR A 271 8.56 -6.42 12.47
N ALA A 272 7.99 -5.23 12.62
CA ALA A 272 8.68 -3.99 12.30
C ALA A 272 9.90 -3.73 13.17
N ASN A 273 10.10 -4.43 14.29
CA ASN A 273 11.20 -4.23 15.23
C ASN A 273 12.48 -4.98 14.85
N TYR A 274 12.48 -5.72 13.75
CA TYR A 274 13.62 -6.53 13.33
C TYR A 274 14.26 -6.03 12.03
N SER A 275 15.58 -6.17 11.95
CA SER A 275 16.35 -6.18 10.72
C SER A 275 16.50 -7.61 10.25
N ILE A 276 16.20 -7.88 8.97
CA ILE A 276 16.20 -9.23 8.42
C ILE A 276 17.32 -9.37 7.39
N ARG A 277 18.05 -10.49 7.44
CA ARG A 277 19.03 -10.91 6.44
C ARG A 277 18.83 -12.39 6.12
N PHE A 278 19.04 -12.75 4.85
CA PHE A 278 19.00 -14.13 4.38
C PHE A 278 20.41 -14.60 4.04
N GLU A 279 20.75 -15.82 4.43
CA GLU A 279 22.03 -16.48 4.14
C GLU A 279 21.83 -17.61 3.14
N GLY A 280 22.81 -17.84 2.27
CA GLY A 280 22.74 -18.88 1.24
C GLY A 280 21.56 -18.71 0.26
N PHE A 281 21.14 -17.47 -0.01
CA PHE A 281 20.01 -17.20 -0.91
C PHE A 281 20.33 -17.58 -2.36
N ASP A 282 19.51 -18.44 -2.95
CA ASP A 282 19.57 -18.80 -4.36
C ASP A 282 18.45 -18.08 -5.14
N PRO A 283 18.77 -17.12 -6.03
CA PRO A 283 17.77 -16.38 -6.79
C PRO A 283 17.01 -17.23 -7.83
N LYS A 284 17.51 -18.41 -8.20
CA LYS A 284 16.87 -19.30 -9.18
C LYS A 284 15.75 -20.13 -8.58
N THR A 285 15.89 -20.53 -7.32
CA THR A 285 14.91 -21.34 -6.59
C THR A 285 14.10 -20.52 -5.59
N GLY A 286 14.67 -19.42 -5.09
CA GLY A 286 14.09 -18.63 -4.01
C GLY A 286 14.40 -19.17 -2.62
N ASN A 287 15.17 -20.25 -2.52
CA ASN A 287 15.54 -20.89 -1.26
C ASN A 287 16.69 -20.16 -0.58
N TYR A 288 16.82 -20.35 0.72
CA TYR A 288 17.91 -19.83 1.54
C TYR A 288 18.20 -20.82 2.67
N THR A 289 19.44 -20.83 3.18
CA THR A 289 19.86 -21.74 4.25
C THR A 289 19.56 -21.19 5.64
N GLY A 290 19.47 -19.86 5.78
CA GLY A 290 19.20 -19.22 7.07
C GLY A 290 18.49 -17.87 6.95
N LYS A 291 17.67 -17.55 7.96
CA LYS A 291 17.05 -16.23 8.15
C LYS A 291 17.53 -15.65 9.49
N ILE A 292 18.33 -14.60 9.44
CA ILE A 292 18.80 -13.88 10.63
C ILE A 292 17.88 -12.70 10.91
N SER A 293 17.40 -12.61 12.15
CA SER A 293 16.56 -11.52 12.65
C SER A 293 17.26 -10.80 13.79
N THR A 294 17.69 -9.56 13.56
CA THR A 294 18.39 -8.75 14.56
C THR A 294 17.44 -7.68 15.10
N PRO A 295 17.20 -7.61 16.43
CA PRO A 295 16.40 -6.55 17.04
C PRO A 295 16.96 -5.16 16.73
N GLY A 296 16.07 -4.26 16.33
CA GLY A 296 16.39 -2.90 15.97
C GLY A 296 16.14 -1.92 17.11
N THR A 297 17.15 -1.12 17.47
CA THR A 297 17.05 -0.12 18.57
C THR A 297 16.70 1.29 18.08
N LYS A 298 16.69 1.52 16.77
CA LYS A 298 16.48 2.85 16.18
C LYS A 298 15.00 3.26 16.19
N LYS A 299 14.72 4.56 16.39
CA LYS A 299 13.36 5.15 16.28
C LYS A 299 12.66 4.86 14.94
N GLN A 300 13.41 4.52 13.90
CA GLN A 300 12.86 4.12 12.61
C GLN A 300 11.96 2.87 12.70
N TYR A 301 12.29 1.88 13.54
CA TYR A 301 11.52 0.65 13.65
C TYR A 301 10.13 0.92 14.24
N SER A 302 10.04 1.70 15.31
CA SER A 302 8.75 2.12 15.88
C SER A 302 7.95 3.03 14.94
N ASN A 303 8.61 3.89 14.15
CA ASN A 303 7.94 4.67 13.11
C ASN A 303 7.34 3.78 12.00
N ASN A 304 8.04 2.69 11.63
CA ASN A 304 7.53 1.74 10.64
C ASN A 304 6.32 0.97 11.19
N ALA A 305 6.36 0.52 12.45
CA ALA A 305 5.22 -0.11 13.12
C ALA A 305 3.98 0.81 13.13
N LYS A 306 4.16 2.07 13.56
CA LYS A 306 3.09 3.09 13.55
C LYS A 306 2.55 3.34 12.14
N ARG A 307 3.43 3.36 11.14
CA ARG A 307 3.02 3.51 9.73
C ARG A 307 2.22 2.30 9.25
N TYR A 308 2.63 1.09 9.60
CA TYR A 308 1.92 -0.16 9.27
C TYR A 308 0.50 -0.14 9.82
N ILE A 309 0.35 0.17 11.11
CA ILE A 309 -0.95 0.31 11.77
C ILE A 309 -1.81 1.36 11.08
N ARG A 310 -1.25 2.57 10.86
CA ARG A 310 -1.97 3.67 10.24
C ARG A 310 -2.48 3.32 8.84
N ILE A 311 -1.65 2.74 7.98
CA ILE A 311 -2.05 2.37 6.61
C ILE A 311 -3.15 1.30 6.63
N SER A 312 -3.03 0.30 7.51
CA SER A 312 -4.01 -0.79 7.62
C SER A 312 -5.39 -0.29 8.07
N LEU A 313 -5.43 0.63 9.04
CA LEU A 313 -6.67 1.28 9.49
C LEU A 313 -7.22 2.27 8.47
N GLU A 314 -6.37 3.04 7.78
CA GLU A 314 -6.78 3.92 6.68
C GLU A 314 -7.41 3.10 5.55
N SER A 315 -6.83 1.94 5.21
CA SER A 315 -7.39 0.98 4.25
C SER A 315 -8.79 0.52 4.65
N LEU A 316 -9.00 0.08 5.89
CA LEU A 316 -10.33 -0.33 6.38
C LEU A 316 -11.35 0.81 6.28
N LYS A 317 -10.99 2.02 6.69
CA LYS A 317 -11.89 3.17 6.58
C LYS A 317 -12.25 3.48 5.13
N GLN A 318 -11.29 3.41 4.21
CA GLN A 318 -11.58 3.57 2.78
C GLN A 318 -12.43 2.42 2.22
N TYR A 319 -12.32 1.24 2.82
CA TYR A 319 -13.10 0.08 2.46
C TYR A 319 -14.60 0.28 2.74
N SER A 320 -14.99 0.87 3.89
CA SER A 320 -16.39 1.16 4.21
C SER A 320 -17.00 2.30 3.38
N LEU A 321 -16.18 3.23 2.89
CA LEU A 321 -16.66 4.38 2.09
C LEU A 321 -16.97 4.06 0.62
N LYS A 322 -16.56 2.90 0.10
CA LYS A 322 -16.73 2.55 -1.31
C LYS A 322 -18.18 2.16 -1.64
N LYS A 323 -18.98 3.14 -2.08
CA LYS A 323 -20.39 3.01 -2.49
C LYS A 323 -20.73 1.89 -3.50
N ASN A 324 -19.75 1.39 -4.27
CA ASN A 324 -19.98 0.47 -5.40
C ASN A 324 -19.80 -1.02 -5.10
N ARG A 325 -19.59 -1.43 -3.85
CA ARG A 325 -19.61 -2.86 -3.51
C ARG A 325 -21.01 -3.20 -3.02
N ASN A 326 -21.53 -4.38 -3.37
CA ASN A 326 -22.77 -4.97 -2.85
C ASN A 326 -22.67 -5.17 -1.31
N LEU A 327 -22.61 -4.06 -0.57
CA LEU A 327 -21.97 -3.87 0.74
C LEU A 327 -22.66 -4.59 1.91
N LYS A 328 -23.78 -5.29 1.66
CA LYS A 328 -24.54 -6.00 2.70
C LYS A 328 -24.84 -7.46 2.39
N LYS A 329 -24.39 -8.03 1.26
CA LYS A 329 -24.60 -9.47 1.00
C LYS A 329 -23.94 -10.39 2.03
N TRP A 330 -22.94 -9.88 2.75
CA TRP A 330 -22.23 -10.58 3.80
C TRP A 330 -22.92 -10.54 5.16
N LEU A 331 -23.73 -9.50 5.44
CA LEU A 331 -24.35 -9.31 6.75
C LEU A 331 -25.72 -9.99 6.75
N THR A 332 -25.74 -11.25 7.15
CA THR A 332 -26.96 -12.01 7.39
C THR A 332 -27.31 -11.96 8.87
N ASN A 333 -28.57 -12.22 9.25
CA ASN A 333 -29.00 -12.19 10.66
C ASN A 333 -28.07 -13.01 11.57
N GLU A 334 -27.72 -14.23 11.16
CA GLU A 334 -26.77 -15.10 11.89
C GLU A 334 -25.37 -14.47 12.10
N ILE A 335 -24.86 -13.74 11.10
CA ILE A 335 -23.55 -13.07 11.18
C ILE A 335 -23.67 -11.83 12.08
N GLU A 336 -24.77 -11.09 11.97
CA GLU A 336 -25.04 -9.91 12.80
C GLU A 336 -25.19 -10.29 14.28
N GLU A 337 -25.95 -11.34 14.59
CA GLU A 337 -26.08 -11.91 15.94
C GLU A 337 -24.73 -12.30 16.53
N ASN A 338 -23.91 -13.02 15.76
CA ASN A 338 -22.58 -13.39 16.21
C ASN A 338 -21.68 -12.17 16.45
N LEU A 339 -21.73 -11.16 15.58
CA LEU A 339 -20.97 -9.93 15.77
C LEU A 339 -21.45 -9.12 16.98
N ASN A 340 -22.74 -9.15 17.30
CA ASN A 340 -23.28 -8.54 18.51
C ASN A 340 -22.75 -9.25 19.77
N ILE A 341 -22.64 -10.59 19.73
CA ILE A 341 -21.99 -11.35 20.82
C ILE A 341 -20.51 -11.00 20.94
N VAL A 342 -19.78 -10.90 19.82
CA VAL A 342 -18.37 -10.45 19.82
C VAL A 342 -18.25 -9.09 20.49
N VAL A 343 -19.11 -8.13 20.14
CA VAL A 343 -19.11 -6.79 20.75
C VAL A 343 -19.40 -6.85 22.24
N LYS A 344 -20.43 -7.60 22.67
CA LYS A 344 -20.77 -7.77 24.10
C LYS A 344 -19.61 -8.39 24.90
N ASP A 345 -18.92 -9.37 24.33
CA ASP A 345 -17.76 -9.99 24.96
C ASP A 345 -16.57 -9.00 25.03
N LEU A 346 -16.41 -8.09 24.05
CA LEU A 346 -15.40 -7.04 24.10
C LEU A 346 -15.72 -5.95 25.13
N GLU A 347 -17.00 -5.54 25.24
CA GLU A 347 -17.48 -4.58 26.24
C GLU A 347 -17.26 -5.08 27.66
N SER A 348 -17.46 -6.39 27.88
CA SER A 348 -17.19 -7.05 29.16
C SER A 348 -15.71 -7.38 29.40
N GLY A 349 -14.80 -6.98 28.49
CA GLY A 349 -13.36 -7.23 28.60
C GLY A 349 -12.91 -8.65 28.28
N ASN A 350 -13.83 -9.55 27.90
CA ASN A 350 -13.60 -10.96 27.61
C ASN A 350 -13.01 -11.20 26.21
N LYS A 351 -11.83 -10.64 25.94
CA LYS A 351 -11.16 -10.65 24.61
C LYS A 351 -10.96 -12.05 24.03
N LYS A 352 -10.69 -13.06 24.87
CA LYS A 352 -10.51 -14.46 24.42
C LYS A 352 -11.81 -15.03 23.86
N LYS A 353 -12.94 -14.80 24.55
CA LYS A 353 -14.26 -15.27 24.14
C LYS A 353 -14.73 -14.53 22.87
N ALA A 354 -14.51 -13.21 22.82
CA ALA A 354 -14.74 -12.42 21.62
C ALA A 354 -13.96 -12.93 20.40
N LEU A 355 -12.70 -13.31 20.58
CA LEU A 355 -11.87 -13.86 19.49
C LEU A 355 -12.38 -15.22 19.00
N LEU A 356 -12.77 -16.11 19.91
CA LEU A 356 -13.37 -17.40 19.54
C LEU A 356 -14.65 -17.19 18.73
N LYS A 357 -15.54 -16.30 19.21
CA LYS A 357 -16.79 -15.98 18.52
C LYS A 357 -16.56 -15.30 17.16
N LEU A 358 -15.50 -14.51 17.03
CA LEU A 358 -15.10 -13.93 15.76
C LEU A 358 -14.63 -15.00 14.76
N PHE A 359 -13.89 -16.02 15.21
CA PHE A 359 -13.53 -17.15 14.36
C PHE A 359 -14.75 -17.97 13.91
N GLU A 360 -15.73 -18.21 14.79
CA GLU A 360 -17.01 -18.82 14.40
C GLU A 360 -17.72 -17.99 13.30
N THR A 361 -17.66 -16.67 13.40
CA THR A 361 -18.20 -15.76 12.38
C THR A 361 -17.52 -15.96 11.03
N PHE A 362 -16.19 -16.09 10.99
CA PHE A 362 -15.45 -16.39 9.76
C PHE A 362 -15.78 -17.76 9.19
N GLU A 363 -16.01 -18.76 10.04
CA GLU A 363 -16.42 -20.08 9.62
C GLU A 363 -17.80 -20.08 8.94
N ILE A 364 -18.77 -19.36 9.51
CA ILE A 364 -20.12 -19.21 8.91
C ILE A 364 -20.03 -18.55 7.54
N ILE A 365 -19.26 -17.47 7.43
CA ILE A 365 -19.00 -16.79 6.15
C ILE A 365 -18.44 -17.79 5.13
N ALA A 366 -17.41 -18.56 5.52
CA ALA A 366 -16.77 -19.53 4.66
C ALA A 366 -17.73 -20.66 4.22
N LYS A 367 -18.53 -21.21 5.13
CA LYS A 367 -19.53 -22.24 4.85
C LYS A 367 -20.60 -21.75 3.86
N ARG A 368 -21.03 -20.49 3.97
CA ARG A 368 -22.00 -19.90 3.03
C ARG A 368 -21.39 -19.75 1.65
N LEU A 369 -20.15 -19.25 1.56
CA LEU A 369 -19.46 -19.07 0.28
C LEU A 369 -19.10 -20.40 -0.39
N SER A 370 -18.72 -21.42 0.38
CA SER A 370 -18.32 -22.73 -0.15
C SER A 370 -19.44 -23.45 -0.91
N LYS A 371 -20.72 -23.16 -0.59
CA LYS A 371 -21.88 -23.68 -1.34
C LYS A 371 -21.87 -23.26 -2.81
N LYS A 372 -21.27 -22.11 -3.15
CA LYS A 372 -21.12 -21.64 -4.54
C LYS A 372 -20.01 -22.37 -5.31
N PHE A 373 -19.25 -23.25 -4.66
CA PHE A 373 -18.20 -24.03 -5.32
C PHE A 373 -18.75 -25.22 -6.11
N ASN A 374 -20.01 -25.61 -5.88
CA ASN A 374 -20.69 -26.65 -6.66
C ASN A 374 -20.86 -26.22 -8.12
#